data_AF-A0A1F2P8Z6-F1
#
_entry.id   AF-A0A1F2P8Z6-F1
#
_cell.length_a   1.000
_cell.length_b   1.000
_cell.length_c   1.000
_cell.angle_alpha   90.00
_cell.angle_beta   90.00
_cell.angle_gamma   90.00
#
_symmetry.space_group_name_H-M   'P 1'
#
loop_
_entity.id
_entity.type
_entity.pdbx_description
1 polymer ?
#
loop_
_entity_poly.entity_id
_entity_poly.type
_entity_poly.pdbx_seq_one_letter_code
_entity_poly.pdbx_strand_id
1 'polypeptide(L)'
;MRFLEEVEDGKREGFVSPLIIDEVSYVLMIQKGKELTGIKETMAVKQAISKILDKCLEPVTKFYEYLDYLTSLGNLKVVSIDYSISKIALDLSRECHLFPRDALHAACCKAYGITNIATNDADFERVE
;
A
#
# COMPACT_ATOMS: atom_id res chain seq x y z
N MET A 1 -12.96 -6.99 7.45
CA MET A 1 -12.16 -7.53 8.57
C MET A 1 -11.75 -8.98 8.32
N ARG A 2 -12.67 -9.89 7.98
CA ARG A 2 -12.40 -11.33 7.75
C ARG A 2 -11.20 -11.71 6.86
N PHE A 3 -10.88 -10.94 5.80
CA PHE A 3 -9.78 -11.27 4.88
C PHE A 3 -8.38 -11.13 5.51
N LEU A 4 -8.17 -10.10 6.34
CA LEU A 4 -6.87 -9.87 6.96
C LEU A 4 -6.61 -10.90 8.07
N GLU A 5 -7.63 -11.24 8.84
CA GLU A 5 -7.58 -12.32 9.84
C GLU A 5 -7.23 -13.68 9.19
N GLU A 6 -7.75 -13.96 7.98
CA GLU A 6 -7.38 -15.17 7.24
C GLU A 6 -5.90 -15.19 6.81
N VAL A 7 -5.32 -14.02 6.51
CA VAL A 7 -3.88 -13.90 6.22
C VAL A 7 -3.06 -14.07 7.51
N GLU A 8 -3.45 -13.42 8.61
CA GLU A 8 -2.82 -13.58 9.92
C GLU A 8 -2.79 -15.04 10.39
N ASP A 9 -3.90 -15.76 10.22
CA ASP A 9 -4.05 -17.17 10.59
C ASP A 9 -3.35 -18.15 9.63
N GLY A 10 -2.75 -17.66 8.54
CA GLY A 10 -2.13 -18.50 7.50
C GLY A 10 -3.14 -19.31 6.67
N LYS A 11 -4.43 -18.96 6.72
CA LYS A 11 -5.49 -19.57 5.91
C LYS A 11 -5.46 -19.06 4.46
N ARG A 12 -4.82 -17.92 4.24
CA ARG A 12 -4.64 -17.30 2.92
C ARG A 12 -3.24 -16.69 2.82
N GLU A 13 -2.63 -16.83 1.65
CA GLU A 13 -1.38 -16.14 1.34
C GLU A 13 -1.67 -14.69 0.93
N GLY A 14 -1.00 -13.73 1.57
CA GLY A 14 -1.07 -12.31 1.24
C GLY A 14 0.12 -11.86 0.40
N PHE A 15 -0.11 -10.83 -0.42
CA PHE A 15 0.95 -10.17 -1.19
C PHE A 15 0.84 -8.66 -1.05
N VAL A 16 1.97 -7.99 -0.88
CA VAL A 16 2.06 -6.51 -0.89
C VAL A 16 3.28 -6.08 -1.70
N SER A 17 3.21 -4.89 -2.29
CA SER A 17 4.33 -4.28 -2.98
C SER A 17 4.88 -3.09 -2.16
N PRO A 18 6.14 -2.67 -2.39
CA PRO A 18 6.68 -1.44 -1.84
C PRO A 18 5.81 -0.19 -2.10
N LEU A 19 5.02 -0.20 -3.18
CA LEU A 19 4.11 0.91 -3.51
C LEU A 19 2.96 1.02 -2.50
N ILE A 20 2.34 -0.10 -2.11
CA ILE A 20 1.32 -0.13 -1.05
C ILE A 20 1.93 0.26 0.29
N ILE A 21 3.13 -0.26 0.59
CA ILE A 21 3.81 0.03 1.85
C ILE A 21 4.07 1.54 1.96
N ASP A 22 4.55 2.19 0.89
CA ASP A 22 4.74 3.64 0.82
C ASP A 22 3.42 4.42 1.04
N GLU A 23 2.35 4.03 0.34
CA GLU A 23 1.03 4.67 0.47
C GLU A 23 0.46 4.60 1.88
N VAL A 24 0.48 3.41 2.48
CA VAL A 24 -0.03 3.19 3.83
C VAL A 24 0.82 3.94 4.84
N SER A 25 2.15 3.89 4.70
CA SER A 25 3.08 4.62 5.57
C SER A 25 2.82 6.12 5.54
N TYR A 26 2.64 6.68 4.34
CA TYR A 26 2.33 8.08 4.16
C TYR A 26 0.97 8.45 4.80
N VAL A 27 -0.06 7.63 4.62
CA VAL A 27 -1.38 7.86 5.24
C VAL A 27 -1.28 7.82 6.76
N LEU A 28 -0.65 6.81 7.34
CA LEU A 28 -0.46 6.68 8.79
C LEU A 28 0.27 7.89 9.37
N MET A 29 1.37 8.31 8.74
CA MET A 29 2.14 9.48 9.16
C MET A 29 1.30 10.76 9.12
N ILE A 30 0.57 11.00 8.02
CA ILE A 30 -0.28 12.20 7.89
C ILE A 30 -1.41 12.18 8.91
N GLN A 31 -2.07 11.05 9.15
CA GLN A 31 -3.15 10.96 10.13
C GLN A 31 -2.63 11.24 11.54
N LYS A 32 -1.46 10.69 11.90
CA LYS A 32 -0.83 10.99 13.19
C LYS A 32 -0.42 12.47 13.29
N GLY A 33 0.08 13.05 12.20
CA GLY A 33 0.35 14.48 12.12
C GLY A 33 -0.89 15.34 12.36
N LYS A 34 -2.04 14.98 11.75
CA LYS A 34 -3.33 15.66 11.96
C LYS A 34 -3.78 15.57 13.42
N GLU A 35 -3.67 14.39 14.02
CA GLU A 35 -3.98 14.16 15.43
C GLU A 35 -3.13 15.03 16.36
N LEU A 36 -1.80 15.04 16.17
CA LEU A 36 -0.86 15.73 17.05
C LEU A 36 -0.86 17.26 16.90
N THR A 37 -1.20 17.77 15.72
CA THR A 37 -1.19 19.22 15.42
C THR A 37 -2.57 19.86 15.49
N GLY A 38 -3.64 19.08 15.40
CA GLY A 38 -5.01 19.57 15.23
C GLY A 38 -5.31 20.15 13.83
N ILE A 39 -4.34 20.14 12.92
CA ILE A 39 -4.49 20.65 11.55
C ILE A 39 -5.21 19.59 10.71
N LYS A 40 -6.25 19.98 9.96
CA LYS A 40 -7.01 19.04 9.11
C LYS A 40 -6.49 18.94 7.67
N GLU A 41 -5.96 20.05 7.15
CA GLU A 41 -5.48 20.16 5.77
C GLU A 41 -4.11 19.48 5.62
N THR A 42 -3.99 18.59 4.64
CA THR A 42 -2.84 17.68 4.51
C THR A 42 -1.54 18.42 4.16
N MET A 43 -1.58 19.45 3.31
CA MET A 43 -0.37 20.22 2.96
C MET A 43 0.17 21.02 4.15
N ALA A 44 -0.71 21.63 4.94
CA ALA A 44 -0.37 22.34 6.15
C ALA A 44 0.21 21.39 7.21
N VAL A 45 -0.32 20.17 7.34
CA VAL A 45 0.26 19.13 8.21
C VAL A 45 1.70 18.83 7.80
N LYS A 46 1.97 18.60 6.50
CA LYS A 46 3.34 18.32 6.03
C LYS A 46 4.35 19.38 6.44
N GLN A 47 3.96 20.65 6.35
CA GLN A 47 4.82 21.76 6.74
C GLN A 47 5.06 21.79 8.25
N ALA A 48 4.03 21.47 9.05
CA ALA A 48 4.07 21.51 10.50
C ALA A 48 4.79 20.32 11.16
N ILE A 49 4.76 19.13 10.55
CA ILE A 49 5.25 17.90 11.21
C ILE A 49 6.77 17.76 11.24
N SER A 50 7.53 18.61 10.56
CA SER A 50 9.01 18.50 10.49
C SER A 50 9.70 18.36 11.86
N LYS A 51 9.18 19.05 12.89
CA LYS A 51 9.72 19.01 14.27
C LYS A 51 9.19 17.85 15.12
N ILE A 52 8.18 17.14 14.64
CA ILE A 52 7.52 16.03 15.34
C ILE A 52 7.46 14.78 14.46
N LEU A 53 8.31 14.70 13.44
CA LEU A 53 8.27 13.65 12.42
C LEU A 53 8.40 12.27 13.06
N ASP A 54 9.34 12.10 13.99
CA ASP A 54 9.55 10.84 14.72
C ASP A 54 8.26 10.34 15.40
N LYS A 55 7.50 11.25 16.04
CA LYS A 55 6.21 10.92 16.65
C LYS A 55 5.14 10.57 15.62
N CYS A 56 5.20 11.20 14.43
CA CYS A 56 4.30 10.89 13.33
C CYS A 56 4.65 9.55 12.67
N LEU A 57 5.90 9.10 12.77
CA LEU A 57 6.37 7.82 12.25
C LEU A 57 6.15 6.64 13.19
N GLU A 58 5.82 6.84 14.48
CA GLU A 58 5.46 5.74 15.39
C GLU A 58 4.45 4.71 14.82
N PRO A 59 3.30 5.11 14.24
CA PRO A 59 2.39 4.14 13.61
C PRO A 59 2.98 3.46 12.38
N VAL A 60 3.89 4.14 11.65
CA VAL A 60 4.60 3.55 10.51
C VAL A 60 5.57 2.48 11.00
N THR A 61 6.31 2.73 12.09
CA THR A 61 7.18 1.72 12.71
C THR A 61 6.40 0.47 13.07
N LYS A 62 5.25 0.61 13.75
CA LYS A 62 4.37 -0.52 14.11
C LYS A 62 3.85 -1.27 12.89
N PHE A 63 3.56 -0.55 11.80
CA PHE A 63 3.14 -1.15 10.55
C PHE A 63 4.25 -2.02 9.96
N TYR A 64 5.50 -1.54 9.91
CA TYR A 64 6.64 -2.34 9.45
C TYR A 64 6.91 -3.55 10.34
N GLU A 65 6.89 -3.40 11.67
CA GLU A 65 7.04 -4.51 12.62
C GLU A 65 6.00 -5.62 12.37
N TYR A 66 4.76 -5.21 12.05
CA TYR A 66 3.69 -6.14 11.73
C TYR A 66 3.86 -6.81 10.36
N LEU A 67 4.34 -6.09 9.33
CA LEU A 67 4.71 -6.69 8.05
C LEU A 67 5.85 -7.70 8.21
N ASP A 68 6.88 -7.38 9.00
CA ASP A 68 7.99 -8.26 9.30
C ASP A 68 7.51 -9.52 10.02
N TYR A 69 6.61 -9.38 10.99
CA TYR A 69 5.96 -10.49 11.67
C TYR A 69 5.24 -11.41 10.67
N LEU A 70 4.34 -10.88 9.84
CA LEU A 70 3.59 -11.67 8.86
C LEU A 70 4.50 -12.33 7.81
N THR A 71 5.56 -11.64 7.40
CA THR A 71 6.55 -12.17 6.46
C THR A 71 7.36 -13.30 7.10
N SER A 72 7.72 -13.18 8.39
CA SER A 72 8.45 -14.22 9.13
C SER A 72 7.62 -15.50 9.33
N LEU A 73 6.29 -15.38 9.37
CA LEU A 73 5.37 -16.52 9.38
C LEU A 73 5.20 -17.18 8.00
N GLY A 74 5.63 -16.50 6.93
CA GLY A 74 5.37 -16.92 5.55
C GLY A 74 3.96 -16.62 5.05
N ASN A 75 3.15 -15.91 5.85
CA ASN A 75 1.76 -15.58 5.52
C ASN A 75 1.65 -14.41 4.55
N LEU A 76 2.68 -13.56 4.48
CA LEU A 76 2.75 -12.39 3.62
C LEU A 76 4.03 -12.40 2.79
N LYS A 77 3.93 -12.09 1.50
CA LYS A 77 5.08 -11.89 0.60
C LYS A 77 5.16 -10.44 0.14
N VAL A 78 6.35 -9.85 0.26
CA VAL A 78 6.65 -8.55 -0.33
C VAL A 78 7.20 -8.76 -1.74
N VAL A 79 6.44 -8.37 -2.75
CA VAL A 79 6.82 -8.51 -4.16
C VAL A 79 7.60 -7.29 -4.65
N SER A 80 8.60 -7.49 -5.52
CA SER A 80 9.42 -6.39 -6.05
C SER A 80 8.75 -5.72 -7.25
N ILE A 81 8.98 -4.41 -7.41
CA ILE A 81 8.59 -3.68 -8.62
C ILE A 81 9.87 -3.26 -9.34
N ASP A 82 9.98 -3.62 -10.61
CA ASP A 82 11.06 -3.19 -11.50
C ASP A 82 10.55 -2.41 -12.70
N TYR A 83 11.47 -1.96 -13.56
CA TYR A 83 11.10 -1.19 -14.76
C TYR A 83 10.26 -1.99 -15.77
N SER A 84 10.37 -3.32 -15.79
CA SER A 84 9.55 -4.15 -16.68
C SER A 84 8.07 -4.10 -16.27
N ILE A 85 7.80 -4.12 -14.97
CA ILE A 85 6.45 -3.96 -14.40
C ILE A 85 5.91 -2.56 -14.71
N SER A 86 6.76 -1.53 -14.66
CA SER A 86 6.34 -0.17 -15.04
C SER A 86 5.94 -0.04 -16.52
N LYS A 87 6.48 -0.87 -17.42
CA LYS A 87 6.02 -0.89 -18.83
C LYS A 87 4.64 -1.53 -18.95
N ILE A 88 4.40 -2.62 -18.23
CA ILE A 88 3.07 -3.25 -18.15
C ILE A 88 2.05 -2.24 -17.62
N ALA A 89 2.42 -1.45 -16.60
CA ALA A 89 1.57 -0.39 -16.06
C ALA A 89 1.19 0.66 -17.10
N LEU A 90 2.13 1.08 -17.96
CA LEU A 90 1.85 2.04 -19.03
C LEU A 90 0.81 1.50 -20.02
N ASP A 91 0.90 0.22 -20.36
CA ASP A 91 -0.07 -0.41 -21.26
C ASP A 91 -1.45 -0.53 -20.60
N LEU A 92 -1.50 -0.96 -19.33
CA LEU A 92 -2.74 -0.99 -18.54
C LEU A 92 -3.38 0.38 -18.33
N SER A 93 -2.59 1.44 -18.15
CA SER A 93 -3.12 2.81 -18.08
C SER A 93 -3.88 3.20 -19.35
N ARG A 94 -3.42 2.75 -20.52
CA ARG A 94 -4.08 3.02 -21.80
C ARG A 94 -5.33 2.17 -22.00
N GLU A 95 -5.24 0.89 -21.66
CA GLU A 95 -6.30 -0.10 -21.86
C GLU A 95 -7.47 0.10 -20.88
N CYS A 96 -7.16 0.30 -19.59
CA CYS A 96 -8.14 0.33 -18.50
C CYS A 96 -8.45 1.76 -18.00
N HIS A 97 -7.83 2.78 -18.62
CA HIS A 97 -7.92 4.19 -18.21
C HIS A 97 -7.55 4.42 -16.74
N LEU A 98 -6.53 3.70 -16.26
CA LEU A 98 -6.01 3.82 -14.90
C LEU A 98 -4.93 4.89 -14.81
N PHE A 99 -4.94 5.67 -13.73
CA PHE A 99 -3.81 6.53 -13.42
C PHE A 99 -2.55 5.72 -13.13
N PRO A 100 -1.34 6.31 -13.31
CA PRO A 100 -0.09 5.55 -13.26
C PRO A 100 0.11 4.74 -11.97
N ARG A 101 -0.39 5.22 -10.83
CA ARG A 101 -0.26 4.54 -9.54
C ARG A 101 -1.12 3.28 -9.48
N ASP A 102 -2.40 3.38 -9.84
CA ASP A 102 -3.33 2.24 -9.85
C ASP A 102 -2.96 1.24 -10.94
N ALA A 103 -2.52 1.73 -12.10
CA ALA A 103 -2.00 0.88 -13.16
C ALA A 103 -0.74 0.11 -12.73
N LEU A 104 0.10 0.69 -11.87
CA LEU A 104 1.28 0.01 -11.33
C LEU A 104 0.91 -1.06 -10.30
N HIS A 105 -0.12 -0.85 -9.48
CA HIS A 105 -0.70 -1.90 -8.63
C HIS A 105 -1.25 -3.06 -9.45
N ALA A 106 -2.03 -2.77 -10.49
CA ALA A 106 -2.57 -3.77 -11.41
C ALA A 106 -1.48 -4.53 -12.16
N ALA A 107 -0.46 -3.82 -12.67
CA ALA A 107 0.69 -4.42 -13.34
C ALA A 107 1.49 -5.35 -12.43
N CYS A 108 1.65 -4.97 -11.16
CA CYS A 108 2.29 -5.81 -10.16
C CYS A 108 1.51 -7.12 -9.98
N CYS A 109 0.18 -7.04 -9.83
CA CYS A 109 -0.66 -8.23 -9.72
C CYS A 109 -0.53 -9.13 -10.97
N LYS A 110 -0.61 -8.55 -12.16
CA LYS A 110 -0.45 -9.26 -13.44
C LYS A 110 0.92 -9.94 -13.57
N ALA A 111 1.99 -9.26 -13.21
CA ALA A 111 3.36 -9.79 -13.31
C ALA A 111 3.62 -10.97 -12.37
N TYR A 112 2.96 -10.99 -11.20
CA TYR A 112 3.09 -12.05 -10.20
C TYR A 112 1.97 -13.10 -10.28
N GLY A 113 1.06 -13.02 -11.25
CA GLY A 113 -0.06 -13.94 -11.39
C GLY A 113 -1.08 -13.87 -10.25
N ILE A 114 -1.17 -12.72 -9.57
CA ILE A 114 -2.13 -12.48 -8.49
C ILE A 114 -3.47 -12.08 -9.11
N THR A 115 -4.48 -12.93 -8.93
CA THR A 115 -5.79 -12.79 -9.58
C THR A 115 -6.84 -12.14 -8.68
N ASN A 116 -6.54 -11.93 -7.39
CA ASN A 116 -7.47 -11.32 -6.45
C ASN A 116 -6.83 -10.09 -5.80
N ILE A 117 -7.43 -8.93 -6.04
CA ILE A 117 -7.03 -7.67 -5.41
C ILE A 117 -8.03 -7.36 -4.30
N ALA A 118 -7.54 -7.22 -3.06
CA ALA A 118 -8.35 -6.75 -1.95
C ALA A 118 -8.40 -5.21 -1.96
N THR A 119 -9.36 -4.63 -2.68
CA THR A 119 -9.52 -3.18 -2.81
C THR A 119 -10.97 -2.74 -2.61
N ASN A 120 -11.16 -1.51 -2.13
CA ASN A 120 -12.45 -0.83 -2.13
C ASN A 120 -12.59 0.13 -3.33
N ASP A 121 -11.58 0.18 -4.20
CA ASP A 121 -11.54 1.04 -5.38
C ASP A 121 -12.14 0.31 -6.59
N ALA A 122 -13.28 0.82 -7.06
CA ALA A 122 -14.01 0.26 -8.20
C ALA A 122 -13.24 0.40 -9.52
N ASP A 123 -12.19 1.24 -9.58
CA ASP A 123 -11.39 1.38 -10.81
C ASP A 123 -10.67 0.08 -11.20
N PHE A 124 -10.40 -0.81 -10.25
CA PHE A 124 -9.80 -2.12 -10.50
C PHE A 124 -10.78 -3.14 -11.10
N GLU A 125 -12.10 -2.87 -11.15
CA GLU A 125 -13.07 -3.76 -11.81
C GLU A 125 -12.85 -3.83 -13.33
N ARG A 126 -12.14 -2.85 -13.92
CA ARG A 126 -11.80 -2.80 -15.35
C ARG A 126 -10.52 -3.58 -15.69
N VAL A 127 -9.89 -4.21 -14.71
CA VAL A 127 -8.67 -5.01 -14.88
C VAL A 127 -9.06 -6.49 -14.88
N GLU A 128 -8.76 -7.18 -15.99
CA GLU A 128 -8.88 -8.65 -16.10
C GLU A 128 -7.68 -9.40 -15.51
#